data_AF-A0A7S1D9F7-F1
#
_entry.id   AF-A0A7S1D9F7-F1
#
_cell.length_a   1.000
_cell.length_b   1.000
_cell.length_c   1.000
_cell.angle_alpha   90.00
_cell.angle_beta   90.00
_cell.angle_gamma   90.00
#
_symmetry.space_group_name_H-M   'P 1'
#
loop_
_entity.id
_entity.type
_entity.pdbx_description
1 polymer ?
#
loop_
_entity_poly.entity_id
_entity_poly.type
_entity_poly.pdbx_seq_one_letter_code
_entity_poly.pdbx_strand_id
1 'polypeptide(L)'
;ENSLTSQPCVGDFMTAPVLSAQPHMTEKQVEDLFRRYDVRALPVVDDDNEVIGLVTYKEVAAAKQRLWNKEQKRLRQEAEQAAKKPEQQQRDNSKRDPTGDNVAKERKLGSALKGWMKQHVTTVPHDMTMAEVEHLLLENDVG
;
A
#
# COMPACT_ATOMS: atom_id res chain seq x y z
N GLU A 1 -43.04 -26.01 6.23
CA GLU A 1 -43.19 -24.60 6.68
C GLU A 1 -42.07 -23.80 6.01
N ASN A 2 -42.41 -22.91 5.08
CA ASN A 2 -41.42 -22.12 4.35
C ASN A 2 -40.96 -20.97 5.24
N SER A 3 -39.77 -21.06 5.82
CA SER A 3 -39.16 -19.95 6.55
C SER A 3 -38.76 -18.85 5.56
N LEU A 4 -39.69 -17.94 5.29
CA LEU A 4 -39.45 -16.61 4.73
C LEU A 4 -38.79 -15.67 5.77
N THR A 5 -38.18 -16.20 6.83
CA THR A 5 -37.86 -15.45 8.06
C THR A 5 -36.38 -15.38 8.43
N SER A 6 -35.48 -16.12 7.78
CA SER A 6 -34.04 -15.92 7.96
C SER A 6 -33.48 -15.13 6.78
N GLN A 7 -33.21 -13.84 7.00
CA GLN A 7 -32.43 -13.06 6.02
C GLN A 7 -30.98 -13.58 6.02
N PRO A 8 -30.33 -13.68 4.84
CA PRO A 8 -28.93 -14.08 4.79
C PRO A 8 -28.05 -12.99 5.43
N CYS A 9 -27.06 -13.42 6.20
CA CYS A 9 -26.04 -12.57 6.78
C CYS A 9 -24.87 -12.36 5.82
N VAL A 10 -24.03 -11.36 6.08
CA VAL A 10 -22.82 -11.11 5.28
C VAL A 10 -21.93 -12.36 5.23
N GLY A 11 -21.81 -13.07 6.36
CA GLY A 11 -21.03 -14.28 6.49
C GLY A 11 -21.45 -15.40 5.54
N ASP A 12 -22.73 -15.45 5.13
CA ASP A 12 -23.24 -16.46 4.18
C ASP A 12 -22.64 -16.28 2.77
N PHE A 13 -22.09 -15.11 2.46
CA PHE A 13 -21.45 -14.79 1.18
C PHE A 13 -19.91 -14.75 1.25
N MET A 14 -19.33 -14.85 2.45
CA MET A 14 -17.88 -14.74 2.65
C MET A 14 -17.17 -16.07 2.42
N THR A 15 -15.90 -16.02 2.02
CA THR A 15 -15.01 -17.18 1.97
C THR A 15 -13.88 -17.01 2.98
N ALA A 16 -13.64 -18.05 3.78
CA ALA A 16 -12.55 -18.13 4.74
C ALA A 16 -11.61 -19.31 4.39
N PRO A 17 -10.29 -19.19 4.64
CA PRO A 17 -9.59 -18.03 5.21
C PRO A 17 -9.46 -16.87 4.21
N VAL A 18 -9.48 -15.64 4.71
CA VAL A 18 -9.29 -14.43 3.89
C VAL A 18 -7.80 -14.23 3.62
N LEU A 19 -7.43 -14.07 2.36
CA LEU A 19 -6.08 -13.67 1.99
C LEU A 19 -5.90 -12.17 2.27
N SER A 20 -4.89 -11.81 3.06
CA SER A 20 -4.60 -10.43 3.46
C SER A 20 -3.17 -10.00 3.11
N ALA A 21 -2.95 -8.69 3.03
CA ALA A 21 -1.64 -8.07 2.92
C ALA A 21 -1.20 -7.50 4.27
N GLN A 22 0.11 -7.50 4.51
CA GLN A 22 0.71 -6.88 5.69
C GLN A 22 1.30 -5.49 5.35
N PRO A 23 1.34 -4.53 6.29
CA PRO A 23 1.68 -3.12 5.98
C PRO A 23 3.13 -2.95 5.52
N HIS A 24 4.00 -3.84 5.97
CA HIS A 24 5.42 -3.86 5.63
C HIS A 24 5.70 -4.46 4.24
N MET A 25 4.73 -5.15 3.62
CA MET A 25 4.90 -5.78 2.31
C MET A 25 5.25 -4.75 1.22
N THR A 26 6.13 -5.14 0.31
CA THR A 26 6.50 -4.37 -0.88
C THR A 26 5.44 -4.51 -1.97
N GLU A 27 5.43 -3.57 -2.92
CA GLU A 27 4.56 -3.57 -4.09
C GLU A 27 4.68 -4.91 -4.86
N LYS A 28 5.90 -5.44 -4.97
CA LYS A 28 6.18 -6.72 -5.65
C LYS A 28 5.56 -7.91 -4.90
N GLN A 29 5.66 -7.93 -3.57
CA GLN A 29 5.07 -9.00 -2.77
C GLN A 29 3.54 -9.01 -2.89
N VAL A 30 2.90 -7.84 -2.84
CA VAL A 30 1.45 -7.72 -3.00
C VAL A 30 1.02 -8.09 -4.43
N GLU A 31 1.78 -7.66 -5.45
CA GLU A 31 1.54 -8.08 -6.85
C GLU A 31 1.65 -9.59 -7.04
N ASP A 32 2.62 -10.23 -6.39
CA ASP A 32 2.75 -11.68 -6.42
C ASP A 32 1.55 -12.39 -5.77
N LEU A 33 0.95 -11.81 -4.71
CA LEU A 33 -0.29 -12.35 -4.14
C LEU A 33 -1.45 -12.26 -5.14
N PHE A 34 -1.66 -11.10 -5.77
CA PHE A 34 -2.69 -10.93 -6.79
C PHE A 34 -2.55 -11.95 -7.92
N ARG A 35 -1.32 -12.15 -8.42
CA ARG A 35 -1.04 -13.08 -9.52
C ARG A 35 -1.19 -14.54 -9.11
N ARG A 36 -0.76 -14.91 -7.90
CA ARG A 36 -0.80 -16.30 -7.44
C ARG A 36 -2.22 -16.78 -7.12
N TYR A 37 -3.04 -15.90 -6.56
CA TYR A 37 -4.37 -16.25 -6.06
C TYR A 37 -5.51 -15.73 -6.93
N ASP A 38 -5.21 -15.06 -8.05
CA ASP A 38 -6.17 -14.46 -8.99
C ASP A 38 -7.21 -13.55 -8.32
N VAL A 39 -6.75 -12.77 -7.33
CA VAL A 39 -7.56 -11.77 -6.64
C VAL A 39 -7.15 -10.37 -7.08
N ARG A 40 -8.07 -9.39 -6.95
CA ARG A 40 -7.83 -8.00 -7.40
C ARG A 40 -7.75 -6.99 -6.27
N ALA A 41 -8.16 -7.38 -5.07
CA ALA A 41 -8.10 -6.57 -3.87
C ALA A 41 -7.73 -7.46 -2.66
N LEU A 42 -7.02 -6.89 -1.70
CA LEU A 42 -6.62 -7.54 -0.46
C LEU A 42 -6.87 -6.57 0.70
N PRO A 43 -7.53 -7.01 1.79
CA PRO A 43 -7.51 -6.25 3.02
C PRO A 43 -6.07 -6.15 3.53
N VAL A 44 -5.73 -4.99 4.08
CA VAL A 44 -4.46 -4.77 4.77
C VAL A 44 -4.75 -4.88 6.25
N VAL A 45 -4.11 -5.85 6.90
CA VAL A 45 -4.31 -6.11 8.34
C VAL A 45 -3.04 -5.77 9.12
N ASP A 46 -3.16 -5.43 10.39
CA ASP A 46 -2.01 -5.29 11.30
C ASP A 46 -1.60 -6.64 11.93
N ASP A 47 -0.69 -6.55 12.91
CA ASP A 47 -0.18 -7.71 13.66
C ASP A 47 -1.25 -8.36 14.56
N ASP A 48 -2.31 -7.62 14.91
CA ASP A 48 -3.46 -8.10 15.70
C ASP A 48 -4.58 -8.67 14.79
N ASN A 49 -4.36 -8.71 13.47
CA ASN A 49 -5.32 -9.08 12.41
C ASN A 49 -6.52 -8.12 12.25
N GLU A 50 -6.39 -6.88 12.72
CA GLU A 50 -7.41 -5.86 12.49
C GLU A 50 -7.24 -5.23 11.11
N VAL A 51 -8.35 -5.00 10.40
CA VAL A 51 -8.32 -4.39 9.06
C VAL A 51 -8.04 -2.90 9.18
N ILE A 52 -6.90 -2.47 8.64
CA ILE A 52 -6.45 -1.07 8.67
C ILE A 52 -6.40 -0.40 7.29
N GLY A 53 -6.75 -1.15 6.24
CA GLY A 53 -6.84 -0.64 4.87
C GLY A 53 -7.30 -1.69 3.87
N LEU A 54 -7.37 -1.27 2.61
CA LEU A 54 -7.63 -2.12 1.45
C LEU A 54 -6.64 -1.71 0.38
N VAL A 55 -6.11 -2.71 -0.33
CA VAL A 55 -5.21 -2.46 -1.44
C VAL A 55 -5.68 -3.19 -2.68
N THR A 56 -5.70 -2.47 -3.79
CA THR A 56 -6.12 -2.98 -5.10
C THR A 56 -4.93 -3.13 -6.05
N TYR A 57 -5.09 -3.97 -7.07
CA TYR A 57 -4.09 -4.12 -8.12
C TYR A 57 -3.73 -2.78 -8.79
N LYS A 58 -4.74 -1.91 -8.98
CA LYS A 58 -4.57 -0.56 -9.57
C LYS A 58 -3.61 0.30 -8.74
N GLU A 59 -3.71 0.25 -7.42
CA GLU A 59 -2.87 1.03 -6.52
C GLU A 59 -1.43 0.54 -6.51
N VAL A 60 -1.23 -0.78 -6.52
CA VAL A 60 0.10 -1.39 -6.67
C VAL A 60 0.75 -0.97 -7.99
N ALA A 61 0.00 -1.05 -9.10
CA ALA A 61 0.50 -0.62 -10.40
C ALA A 61 0.89 0.87 -10.41
N ALA A 62 0.05 1.73 -9.82
CA ALA A 62 0.35 3.16 -9.70
C ALA A 62 1.56 3.42 -8.79
N ALA A 63 1.72 2.68 -7.69
CA ALA A 63 2.88 2.78 -6.80
C ALA A 63 4.18 2.41 -7.54
N LYS A 64 4.18 1.30 -8.27
CA LYS A 64 5.32 0.88 -9.12
C LYS A 64 5.67 1.93 -10.18
N GLN A 65 4.66 2.49 -10.85
CA GLN A 65 4.88 3.54 -11.85
C GLN A 65 5.52 4.79 -11.23
N ARG A 66 5.09 5.21 -10.04
CA ARG A 66 5.69 6.34 -9.31
C ARG A 66 7.15 6.08 -8.95
N LEU A 67 7.48 4.87 -8.49
CA LEU A 67 8.86 4.46 -8.19
C LEU A 67 9.73 4.49 -9.45
N TRP A 68 9.22 3.94 -10.56
CA TRP A 68 9.90 3.97 -11.84
C TRP A 68 10.21 5.40 -12.30
N ASN A 69 9.21 6.28 -12.28
CA ASN A 69 9.36 7.68 -12.66
C ASN A 69 10.41 8.41 -11.81
N LYS A 70 10.45 8.11 -10.50
CA LYS A 70 11.43 8.68 -9.58
C LYS A 70 12.86 8.23 -9.91
N GLU A 71 13.06 6.95 -10.20
CA GLU A 71 14.38 6.44 -10.57
C GLU A 71 14.86 7.02 -11.91
N GLN A 72 13.98 7.09 -12.90
CA GLN A 72 14.29 7.72 -14.19
C GLN A 72 14.72 9.18 -14.03
N LYS A 73 14.05 9.94 -13.15
CA LYS A 73 14.44 11.32 -12.86
C LYS A 73 15.83 11.38 -12.19
N ARG A 74 16.12 10.48 -11.26
CA ARG A 74 17.41 10.42 -10.57
C ARG A 74 18.57 10.14 -11.53
N LEU A 75 18.41 9.12 -12.37
CA LEU A 75 19.41 8.77 -13.39
C LEU A 75 19.68 9.93 -14.37
N ARG A 76 18.64 10.67 -14.78
CA ARG A 76 18.81 11.86 -15.63
C ARG A 76 19.61 12.97 -14.93
N GLN A 77 19.35 13.22 -13.65
CA GLN A 77 20.08 14.22 -12.87
C GLN A 77 21.55 13.83 -12.66
N GLU A 78 21.81 12.55 -12.39
CA GLU A 78 23.17 12.03 -12.23
C GLU A 78 23.97 12.15 -13.54
N ALA A 79 23.37 11.81 -14.68
CA ALA A 79 23.98 11.97 -15.99
C ALA A 79 24.28 13.45 -16.34
N GLU A 80 23.35 14.35 -16.02
CA GLU A 80 23.53 15.80 -16.24
C GLU A 80 24.66 16.37 -15.35
N GLN A 81 24.74 15.94 -14.08
CA GLN A 81 25.81 16.36 -13.17
C GLN A 81 27.18 15.80 -13.59
N ALA A 82 27.23 14.56 -14.10
CA ALA A 82 28.45 13.97 -14.64
C ALA A 82 28.95 14.73 -15.88
N ALA A 83 28.04 15.14 -16.78
CA ALA A 83 28.37 15.92 -17.96
C ALA A 83 28.88 17.34 -17.64
N LYS A 84 28.49 17.92 -16.49
CA LYS A 84 28.94 19.25 -16.01
C LYS A 84 30.28 19.25 -15.28
N LYS A 85 30.89 18.07 -15.03
CA LYS A 85 32.13 17.92 -14.26
C LYS A 85 33.49 17.94 -15.01
N PRO A 86 33.64 18.15 -16.34
CA PRO A 86 34.95 17.97 -16.96
C PRO A 86 36.01 19.03 -16.59
N GLU A 87 35.67 20.20 -16.05
CA GLU A 87 36.65 21.31 -15.86
C GLU A 87 37.11 21.60 -14.41
N GLN A 88 36.55 20.97 -13.37
CA GLN A 88 36.87 21.30 -11.96
C GLN A 88 37.80 20.31 -11.24
N GLN A 89 38.35 19.31 -11.94
CA GLN A 89 39.22 18.28 -11.33
C GLN A 89 40.72 18.62 -11.28
N GLN A 90 41.13 19.80 -11.75
CA GLN A 90 42.49 20.33 -11.56
C GLN A 90 42.48 21.58 -10.69
N ARG A 91 42.07 21.47 -9.44
CA ARG A 91 42.56 22.28 -8.32
C ARG A 91 41.94 21.73 -7.04
N ASP A 92 42.80 21.53 -6.07
CA ASP A 92 42.50 21.23 -4.67
C ASP A 92 42.25 19.76 -4.30
N ASN A 93 43.36 19.03 -4.21
CA ASN A 93 43.44 17.74 -3.52
C ASN A 93 44.17 17.91 -2.17
N SER A 94 43.79 18.92 -1.38
CA SER A 94 44.28 19.06 -0.02
C SER A 94 43.09 19.19 0.96
N LYS A 95 43.03 18.27 1.92
CA LYS A 95 42.00 18.08 2.97
C LYS A 95 40.69 17.42 2.52
N ARG A 96 40.66 16.09 2.67
CA ARG A 96 39.44 15.36 3.02
C ARG A 96 39.72 14.54 4.27
N ASP A 97 39.15 15.00 5.38
CA ASP A 97 39.00 14.27 6.63
C ASP A 97 38.05 13.08 6.37
N PRO A 98 38.36 11.82 6.73
CA PRO A 98 37.60 10.65 6.28
C PRO A 98 36.34 10.35 7.10
N THR A 99 36.00 11.15 8.12
CA THR A 99 34.96 10.76 9.08
C THR A 99 33.65 11.49 8.79
N GLY A 100 32.94 11.04 7.76
CA GLY A 100 31.61 11.52 7.40
C GLY A 100 30.62 10.37 7.44
N ASP A 101 30.18 9.99 8.63
CA ASP A 101 29.10 9.03 8.84
C ASP A 101 27.83 9.55 8.16
N ASN A 102 27.54 9.07 6.95
CA ASN A 102 26.26 9.25 6.29
C ASN A 102 25.24 8.31 6.94
N VAL A 103 24.83 8.64 8.17
CA VAL A 103 23.63 8.07 8.76
C VAL A 103 22.46 8.66 7.99
N ALA A 104 21.94 7.88 7.03
CA ALA A 104 20.69 8.17 6.37
C ALA A 104 19.61 8.36 7.45
N LYS A 105 19.23 9.62 7.71
CA LYS A 105 18.20 9.96 8.69
C LYS A 105 16.94 9.17 8.38
N GLU A 106 16.64 8.19 9.24
CA GLU A 106 15.34 7.54 9.33
C GLU A 106 14.27 8.63 9.37
N ARG A 107 13.49 8.70 8.29
CA ARG A 107 12.32 9.56 8.24
C ARG A 107 11.33 9.01 9.27
N LYS A 108 10.98 9.80 10.29
CA LYS A 108 9.87 9.48 11.19
C LYS A 108 8.66 9.09 10.34
N LEU A 109 8.21 7.85 10.46
CA LEU A 109 7.08 7.30 9.71
C LEU A 109 5.82 8.09 10.07
N GLY A 110 5.44 9.05 9.23
CA GLY A 110 4.07 9.53 9.21
C GLY A 110 3.18 8.41 8.68
N SER A 111 2.21 7.98 9.49
CA SER A 111 1.36 6.78 9.31
C SER A 111 2.16 5.48 9.14
N ALA A 112 1.84 4.46 9.95
CA ALA A 112 2.42 3.12 9.80
C ALA A 112 2.17 2.50 8.40
N LEU A 113 1.13 2.98 7.69
CA LEU A 113 0.73 2.49 6.37
C LEU A 113 1.32 3.32 5.23
N LYS A 114 1.76 2.63 4.17
CA LYS A 114 2.08 3.29 2.90
C LYS A 114 0.79 3.90 2.33
N GLY A 115 0.85 5.14 1.84
CA GLY A 115 -0.35 5.84 1.35
C GLY A 115 -1.10 5.13 0.22
N TRP A 116 -0.45 4.23 -0.54
CA TRP A 116 -1.10 3.42 -1.57
C TRP A 116 -1.82 2.17 -1.05
N MET A 117 -1.65 1.83 0.23
CA MET A 117 -2.33 0.74 0.91
C MET A 117 -3.56 1.23 1.71
N LYS A 118 -3.77 2.56 1.76
CA LYS A 118 -4.77 3.18 2.64
C LYS A 118 -5.96 3.66 1.83
N GLN A 119 -6.92 2.77 1.67
CA GLN A 119 -8.29 3.15 1.29
C GLN A 119 -9.13 3.35 2.55
N HIS A 120 -10.18 4.17 2.45
CA HIS A 120 -11.18 4.25 3.51
C HIS A 120 -12.00 2.96 3.48
N VAL A 121 -11.97 2.21 4.58
CA VAL A 121 -12.64 0.93 4.71
C VAL A 121 -13.42 0.96 6.02
N THR A 122 -14.64 0.45 5.96
CA THR A 122 -15.47 0.17 7.12
C THR A 122 -15.68 -1.34 7.16
N THR A 123 -15.45 -1.95 8.32
CA THR A 123 -15.77 -3.36 8.55
C THR A 123 -17.15 -3.48 9.18
N VAL A 124 -17.83 -4.59 8.88
CA VAL A 124 -19.09 -4.96 9.51
C VAL A 124 -18.97 -6.37 10.10
N PRO A 125 -19.67 -6.66 11.21
CA PRO A 125 -19.77 -8.02 11.72
C PRO A 125 -20.35 -8.99 10.68
N HIS A 126 -19.88 -10.24 10.68
CA HIS A 126 -20.32 -11.23 9.69
C HIS A 126 -21.78 -11.68 9.89
N ASP A 127 -22.31 -11.52 11.10
CA ASP A 127 -23.66 -11.89 11.51
C ASP A 127 -24.71 -10.81 11.21
N MET A 128 -24.27 -9.64 10.71
CA MET A 128 -25.15 -8.58 10.21
C MET A 128 -25.89 -9.03 8.95
N THR A 129 -27.17 -8.70 8.83
CA THR A 129 -27.95 -9.03 7.63
C THR A 129 -27.64 -8.07 6.47
N MET A 130 -27.87 -8.51 5.24
CA MET A 130 -27.72 -7.62 4.08
C MET A 130 -28.60 -6.36 4.17
N ALA A 131 -29.79 -6.46 4.77
CA ALA A 131 -30.69 -5.32 4.95
C ALA A 131 -30.13 -4.29 5.95
N GLU A 132 -29.48 -4.76 7.02
CA GLU A 132 -28.81 -3.89 7.98
C GLU A 132 -27.61 -3.18 7.34
N VAL A 133 -26.82 -3.89 6.52
CA VAL A 133 -25.69 -3.31 5.79
C VAL A 133 -26.16 -2.24 4.80
N GLU A 134 -27.23 -2.50 4.04
CA GLU A 134 -27.83 -1.52 3.14
C GLU A 134 -28.28 -0.26 3.88
N HIS A 135 -28.91 -0.40 5.04
CA HIS A 135 -29.29 0.73 5.88
C HIS A 135 -28.06 1.55 6.31
N LEU A 136 -27.00 0.88 6.76
CA LEU A 136 -25.75 1.53 7.14
C LEU A 136 -25.12 2.32 5.98
N LEU A 137 -25.17 1.80 4.75
CA LEU A 137 -24.66 2.48 3.57
C LEU A 137 -25.49 3.71 3.20
N LEU A 138 -26.83 3.61 3.32
CA LEU A 138 -27.75 4.71 3.05
C LEU A 138 -27.63 5.86 4.06
N GLU A 139 -27.40 5.56 5.34
CA GLU A 139 -27.24 6.57 6.39
C GLU A 139 -25.92 7.34 6.29
N ASN A 140 -24.86 6.68 5.81
CA ASN A 140 -23.51 7.25 5.77
C ASN A 140 -23.14 7.90 4.43
N ASP A 141 -24.08 8.02 3.48
CA ASP A 141 -23.87 8.58 2.12
C ASP A 141 -22.63 7.97 1.44
N VAL A 142 -22.44 6.65 1.59
CA VAL A 142 -21.28 5.91 1.05
C VAL A 142 -21.58 5.49 -0.38
N GLY A 143 -21.81 6.49 -1.25
CA GLY A 143 -22.08 6.34 -2.69
C GLY A 143 -20.87 6.60 -3.57
#